data_AF-A0A1H7SQ83-F1
#
_entry.id   AF-A0A1H7SQ83-F1
#
_cell.length_a   1.000
_cell.length_b   1.000
_cell.length_c   1.000
_cell.angle_alpha   90.00
_cell.angle_beta   90.00
_cell.angle_gamma   90.00
#
_symmetry.space_group_name_H-M   'P 1'
#
loop_
_entity.id
_entity.type
_entity.pdbx_description
1 polymer ?
#
loop_
_entity_poly.entity_id
_entity_poly.type
_entity_poly.pdbx_seq_one_letter_code
_entity_poly.pdbx_strand_id
1 'polypeptide(L)'
;MIYSKYYRKWSLLAILIFASITLCTLLILPTTSAAKEKQISADQLKSKSRLSFTLRDANQTSYTVYIFADDEQKYTLTEPNDWTNNKTDDKSYSGTYRAVLLKKGAKYGTVQTTKLPIETIILPQTWNYTIKGKEAGTPDMLMLTDWGTSNFNEVHTYIIRSGVLQPIKFTDNKGKKISGAYWASRNNGIRSLSGSRVQFKYYNNMQFKYAVDTFKLNVSKLELRLSDTRYVDQSSWPNSGMGDRAYLESLKAAASKGMLPGRSDIKIGMTLKSVQSNLNKPKSRGNEEWGAFYYYSQFGLGFDSYMHELNAKSRIAILQLYNEKQNLAPQNVRLWLGKPSNEYYNEAAGGYEMTYRLGKHTLVFNYEEEDDLIDFTNIY
;
A
#
# COMPACT_ATOMS: atom_id res chain seq x y z
N MET A 1 55.77 -12.28 -58.04
CA MET A 1 55.31 -10.87 -57.91
C MET A 1 53.79 -10.77 -58.03
N ILE A 2 53.02 -11.31 -57.07
CA ILE A 2 51.53 -11.21 -57.05
C ILE A 2 50.97 -10.95 -55.62
N TYR A 3 51.81 -11.00 -54.57
CA TYR A 3 51.33 -10.89 -53.18
C TYR A 3 51.20 -9.47 -52.60
N SER A 4 51.72 -8.41 -53.25
CA SER A 4 51.71 -7.05 -52.64
C SER A 4 50.52 -6.16 -53.04
N LYS A 5 49.79 -6.49 -54.12
CA LYS A 5 48.67 -5.66 -54.61
C LYS A 5 47.36 -5.85 -53.84
N TYR A 6 47.14 -7.02 -53.21
CA TYR A 6 45.91 -7.28 -52.46
C TYR A 6 45.91 -6.62 -51.07
N TYR A 7 47.02 -6.67 -50.33
CA TYR A 7 47.08 -6.08 -48.97
C TYR A 7 46.88 -4.56 -48.96
N ARG A 8 47.29 -3.85 -50.02
CA ARG A 8 47.13 -2.39 -50.13
C ARG A 8 45.67 -1.96 -50.37
N LYS A 9 44.84 -2.80 -51.00
CA LYS A 9 43.40 -2.53 -51.21
C LYS A 9 42.60 -2.74 -49.93
N TRP A 10 42.92 -3.75 -49.13
CA TRP A 10 42.21 -4.04 -47.88
C TRP A 10 42.54 -3.05 -46.76
N SER A 11 43.77 -2.56 -46.70
CA SER A 11 44.18 -1.52 -45.74
C SER A 11 43.55 -0.15 -46.06
N LEU A 12 43.45 0.23 -47.34
CA LEU A 12 42.72 1.44 -47.76
C LEU A 12 41.21 1.35 -47.48
N LEU A 13 40.60 0.18 -47.68
CA LEU A 13 39.18 -0.05 -47.38
C LEU A 13 38.91 0.01 -45.86
N ALA A 14 39.79 -0.56 -45.04
CA ALA A 14 39.68 -0.51 -43.59
C ALA A 14 39.81 0.92 -43.03
N ILE A 15 40.72 1.72 -43.58
CA ILE A 15 40.89 3.13 -43.19
C ILE A 15 39.68 3.98 -43.63
N LEU A 16 39.10 3.73 -44.80
CA LEU A 16 37.88 4.42 -45.27
C LEU A 16 36.64 4.06 -44.42
N ILE A 17 36.52 2.82 -43.97
CA ILE A 17 35.45 2.37 -43.07
C ILE A 17 35.65 2.96 -41.67
N PHE A 18 36.89 3.01 -41.17
CA PHE A 18 37.17 3.61 -39.86
C PHE A 18 36.93 5.13 -39.88
N ALA A 19 37.36 5.81 -40.95
CA ALA A 19 37.15 7.25 -41.13
C ALA A 19 35.65 7.60 -41.27
N SER A 20 34.87 6.79 -42.00
CA SER A 20 33.42 7.00 -42.14
C SER A 20 32.65 6.74 -40.84
N ILE A 21 33.06 5.75 -40.04
CA ILE A 21 32.47 5.51 -38.71
C ILE A 21 32.80 6.64 -37.74
N THR A 22 34.04 7.18 -37.74
CA THR A 22 34.39 8.35 -36.91
C THR A 22 33.75 9.65 -37.37
N LEU A 23 33.50 9.83 -38.68
CA LEU A 23 32.80 11.02 -39.18
C LEU A 23 31.29 10.95 -38.94
N CYS A 24 30.69 9.76 -38.98
CA CYS A 24 29.29 9.54 -38.59
C CYS A 24 29.06 9.69 -37.08
N THR A 25 30.03 9.38 -36.21
CA THR A 25 29.88 9.63 -34.76
C THR A 25 30.07 11.11 -34.40
N LEU A 26 30.81 11.89 -35.18
CA LEU A 26 30.95 13.34 -34.99
C LEU A 26 29.79 14.17 -35.59
N LEU A 27 29.03 13.61 -36.55
CA LEU A 27 27.87 14.26 -37.16
C LEU A 27 26.51 13.85 -36.56
N ILE A 28 26.50 12.92 -35.61
CA ILE A 28 25.38 12.69 -34.68
C ILE A 28 25.72 13.35 -33.34
N LEU A 29 26.15 14.61 -33.39
CA LEU A 29 25.86 15.50 -32.27
C LEU A 29 24.36 15.79 -32.39
N PRO A 30 23.52 15.45 -31.40
CA PRO A 30 22.20 16.01 -31.38
C PRO A 30 22.38 17.52 -31.35
N THR A 31 22.05 18.20 -32.44
CA THR A 31 21.59 19.57 -32.38
C THR A 31 20.22 19.56 -31.71
N THR A 32 20.15 19.06 -30.48
CA THR A 32 19.25 19.62 -29.50
C THR A 32 19.77 21.03 -29.31
N SER A 33 19.26 21.96 -30.12
CA SER A 33 18.81 23.22 -29.57
C SER A 33 17.89 22.83 -28.42
N ALA A 34 18.49 22.58 -27.25
CA ALA A 34 17.79 22.45 -26.01
C ALA A 34 17.04 23.77 -25.91
N ALA A 35 15.74 23.74 -26.23
CA ALA A 35 14.84 24.78 -25.79
C ALA A 35 15.23 25.02 -24.34
N LYS A 36 15.79 26.19 -24.02
CA LYS A 36 16.19 26.55 -22.66
C LYS A 36 14.98 26.24 -21.81
N GLU A 37 14.98 25.10 -21.11
CA GLU A 37 14.02 24.83 -20.06
C GLU A 37 14.01 26.08 -19.21
N LYS A 38 12.83 26.66 -19.00
CA LYS A 38 12.67 27.99 -18.41
C LYS A 38 13.35 28.00 -17.03
N GLN A 39 14.63 28.35 -16.97
CA GLN A 39 15.43 28.31 -15.76
C GLN A 39 15.07 29.53 -14.91
N ILE A 40 14.64 29.29 -13.67
CA ILE A 40 14.22 30.33 -12.74
C ILE A 40 15.26 30.40 -11.63
N SER A 41 15.72 31.60 -11.26
CA SER A 41 16.75 31.71 -10.22
C SER A 41 16.21 31.32 -8.84
N ALA A 42 17.09 30.83 -7.96
CA ALA A 42 16.72 30.44 -6.61
C ALA A 42 16.02 31.57 -5.82
N ASP A 43 16.45 32.82 -6.00
CA ASP A 43 15.85 33.97 -5.29
C ASP A 43 14.47 34.34 -5.85
N GLN A 44 14.28 34.22 -7.16
CA GLN A 44 12.95 34.37 -7.78
C GLN A 44 11.99 33.27 -7.30
N LEU A 45 12.46 32.03 -7.14
CA LEU A 45 11.63 30.93 -6.65
C LEU A 45 11.18 31.18 -5.21
N LYS A 46 12.06 31.65 -4.33
CA LYS A 46 11.70 31.96 -2.93
C LYS A 46 10.62 33.05 -2.83
N SER A 47 10.64 34.05 -3.71
CA SER A 47 9.67 35.15 -3.66
C SER A 47 8.33 34.83 -4.34
N LYS A 48 8.35 34.04 -5.42
CA LYS A 48 7.15 33.71 -6.20
C LYS A 48 6.37 32.52 -5.69
N SER A 49 7.03 31.57 -5.04
CA SER A 49 6.37 30.32 -4.64
C SER A 49 5.47 30.53 -3.42
N ARG A 50 4.37 29.77 -3.36
CA ARG A 50 3.51 29.73 -2.16
C ARG A 50 3.86 28.58 -1.24
N LEU A 51 4.34 27.48 -1.82
CA LEU A 51 4.73 26.28 -1.08
C LEU A 51 6.13 25.85 -1.47
N SER A 52 6.84 25.29 -0.50
CA SER A 52 8.14 24.66 -0.75
C SER A 52 8.32 23.41 0.10
N PHE A 53 8.92 22.39 -0.49
CA PHE A 53 9.14 21.10 0.16
C PHE A 53 10.55 20.60 -0.11
N THR A 54 11.22 20.10 0.92
CA THR A 54 12.55 19.50 0.76
C THR A 54 12.41 17.99 0.63
N LEU A 55 12.85 17.44 -0.51
CA LEU A 55 12.83 16.02 -0.83
C LEU A 55 14.24 15.51 -1.12
N ARG A 56 14.46 14.23 -0.83
CA ARG A 56 15.63 13.48 -1.31
C ARG A 56 15.21 12.47 -2.37
N ASP A 57 16.00 12.31 -3.41
CA ASP A 57 15.85 11.18 -4.33
C ASP A 57 16.42 9.88 -3.74
N ALA A 58 16.33 8.78 -4.50
CA ALA A 58 16.86 7.48 -4.07
C ALA A 58 18.38 7.51 -3.79
N ASN A 59 19.12 8.37 -4.51
CA ASN A 59 20.55 8.58 -4.34
C ASN A 59 20.89 9.58 -3.20
N GLN A 60 19.89 9.95 -2.39
CA GLN A 60 20.01 10.92 -1.30
C GLN A 60 20.37 12.33 -1.76
N THR A 61 20.22 12.64 -3.05
CA THR A 61 20.37 13.99 -3.56
C THR A 61 19.20 14.84 -3.08
N SER A 62 19.50 15.95 -2.42
CA SER A 62 18.51 16.86 -1.87
C SER A 62 18.05 17.89 -2.90
N TYR A 63 16.74 18.09 -2.97
CA TYR A 63 16.06 19.07 -3.81
C TYR A 63 15.04 19.85 -2.99
N THR A 64 14.82 21.09 -3.39
CA THR A 64 13.64 21.86 -2.98
C THR A 64 12.66 21.90 -4.13
N VAL A 65 11.45 21.37 -3.89
CA VAL A 65 10.29 21.51 -4.79
C VAL A 65 9.62 22.83 -4.44
N TYR A 66 9.55 23.74 -5.39
CA TYR A 66 8.81 24.99 -5.28
C TYR A 66 7.51 24.89 -6.08
N ILE A 67 6.39 25.32 -5.49
CA ILE A 67 5.08 25.38 -6.18
C ILE A 67 4.71 26.85 -6.37
N PHE A 68 4.52 27.24 -7.63
CA PHE A 68 4.28 28.62 -8.03
C PHE A 68 3.32 28.69 -9.23
N ALA A 69 2.70 29.85 -9.43
CA ALA A 69 1.93 30.19 -10.61
C ALA A 69 2.40 31.55 -11.15
N ASP A 70 2.38 31.74 -12.47
CA ASP A 70 2.71 33.04 -13.09
C ASP A 70 1.47 33.95 -13.20
N ASP A 71 0.29 33.35 -13.16
CA ASP A 71 -1.05 33.91 -13.40
C ASP A 71 -1.89 33.98 -12.10
N GLU A 72 -1.22 34.08 -10.95
CA GLU A 72 -1.87 33.95 -9.64
C GLU A 72 -2.79 35.14 -9.32
N GLN A 73 -4.02 34.83 -8.93
CA GLN A 73 -5.00 35.78 -8.41
C GLN A 73 -5.10 35.62 -6.89
N LYS A 74 -5.11 36.74 -6.17
CA LYS A 74 -5.15 36.77 -4.71
C LYS A 74 -6.52 37.21 -4.20
N TYR A 75 -7.03 36.44 -3.26
CA TYR A 75 -8.28 36.68 -2.55
C TYR A 75 -8.05 36.66 -1.04
N THR A 76 -9.00 37.26 -0.32
CA THR A 76 -9.07 37.17 1.14
C THR A 76 -10.32 36.40 1.49
N LEU A 77 -10.21 35.39 2.35
CA LEU A 77 -11.36 34.62 2.80
C LEU A 77 -12.31 35.52 3.60
N THR A 78 -13.58 35.53 3.22
CA THR A 78 -14.66 36.23 3.94
C THR A 78 -15.27 35.36 5.03
N GLU A 79 -15.11 34.05 4.92
CA GLU A 79 -15.63 33.03 5.83
C GLU A 79 -14.53 32.01 6.15
N PRO A 80 -14.57 31.36 7.33
CA PRO A 80 -13.66 30.27 7.64
C PRO A 80 -13.85 29.11 6.67
N ASN A 81 -12.78 28.36 6.45
CA ASN A 81 -12.80 27.12 5.70
C ASN A 81 -12.46 25.96 6.63
N ASP A 82 -13.50 25.28 7.12
CA ASP A 82 -13.39 24.19 8.10
C ASP A 82 -12.62 22.98 7.58
N TRP A 83 -12.53 22.78 6.26
CA TRP A 83 -11.71 21.71 5.70
C TRP A 83 -10.23 21.94 6.02
N THR A 84 -9.77 23.12 5.65
CA THR A 84 -8.35 23.51 5.70
C THR A 84 -7.98 24.11 7.05
N ASN A 85 -8.97 24.30 7.93
CA ASN A 85 -8.84 25.02 9.19
C ASN A 85 -8.31 26.45 8.98
N ASN A 86 -8.65 27.04 7.82
CA ASN A 86 -8.35 28.43 7.51
C ASN A 86 -9.45 29.34 8.07
N LYS A 87 -9.06 30.57 8.43
CA LYS A 87 -9.92 31.54 9.09
C LYS A 87 -10.31 32.65 8.12
N THR A 88 -11.33 33.42 8.51
CA THR A 88 -11.56 34.74 7.89
C THR A 88 -10.26 35.54 7.86
N ASP A 89 -10.07 36.31 6.80
CA ASP A 89 -8.88 37.11 6.48
C ASP A 89 -7.64 36.36 5.97
N ASP A 90 -7.62 35.03 6.03
CA ASP A 90 -6.57 34.21 5.40
C ASP A 90 -6.52 34.45 3.88
N LYS A 91 -5.34 34.27 3.30
CA LYS A 91 -5.10 34.56 1.88
C LYS A 91 -5.26 33.32 1.04
N SER A 92 -6.16 33.40 0.07
CA SER A 92 -6.38 32.38 -0.96
C SER A 92 -5.74 32.85 -2.27
N TYR A 93 -5.09 31.92 -2.96
CA TYR A 93 -4.38 32.16 -4.20
C TYR A 93 -4.81 31.13 -5.22
N SER A 94 -5.27 31.56 -6.39
CA SER A 94 -5.71 30.66 -7.46
C SER A 94 -4.91 30.93 -8.73
N GLY A 95 -4.53 29.87 -9.46
CA GLY A 95 -3.76 30.00 -10.69
C GLY A 95 -3.29 28.66 -11.24
N THR A 96 -2.54 28.70 -12.34
CA THR A 96 -2.02 27.50 -13.00
C THR A 96 -0.71 27.04 -12.35
N TYR A 97 -0.82 26.32 -11.24
CA TYR A 97 0.33 25.91 -10.45
C TYR A 97 1.24 24.89 -11.16
N ARG A 98 2.55 25.15 -11.07
CA ARG A 98 3.63 24.31 -11.59
C ARG A 98 4.67 24.05 -10.50
N ALA A 99 5.38 22.93 -10.64
CA ALA A 99 6.53 22.61 -9.79
C ALA A 99 7.84 23.07 -10.44
N VAL A 100 8.79 23.53 -9.62
CA VAL A 100 10.19 23.71 -9.99
C VAL A 100 11.06 22.91 -9.05
N LEU A 101 12.01 22.15 -9.59
CA LEU A 101 13.01 21.45 -8.81
C LEU A 101 14.29 22.28 -8.75
N LEU A 102 14.70 22.64 -7.54
CA LEU A 102 16.01 23.24 -7.27
C LEU A 102 16.89 22.21 -6.57
N LYS A 103 17.92 21.70 -7.25
CA LYS A 103 18.93 20.83 -6.61
C LYS A 103 19.70 21.65 -5.57
N LYS A 104 19.98 21.07 -4.40
CA LYS A 104 20.73 21.75 -3.34
C LYS A 104 22.06 22.30 -3.87
N GLY A 105 22.31 23.59 -3.67
CA GLY A 105 23.51 24.30 -4.13
C GLY A 105 23.44 24.82 -5.58
N ALA A 106 22.41 24.49 -6.35
CA ALA A 106 22.21 25.06 -7.68
C ALA A 106 21.71 26.51 -7.60
N LYS A 107 22.06 27.31 -8.61
CA LYS A 107 21.60 28.71 -8.73
C LYS A 107 20.24 28.83 -9.42
N TYR A 108 19.88 27.84 -10.24
CA TYR A 108 18.67 27.83 -11.06
C TYR A 108 17.88 26.54 -10.85
N GLY A 109 16.57 26.68 -10.77
CA GLY A 109 15.64 25.55 -10.73
C GLY A 109 15.14 25.18 -12.13
N THR A 110 14.72 23.92 -12.27
CA THR A 110 14.16 23.36 -13.51
C THR A 110 12.66 23.20 -13.38
N VAL A 111 11.89 23.88 -14.24
CA VAL A 111 10.43 23.76 -14.26
C VAL A 111 10.04 22.35 -14.69
N GLN A 112 9.12 21.74 -13.96
CA GLN A 112 8.66 20.37 -14.19
C GLN A 112 7.43 20.37 -15.10
N THR A 113 7.31 19.32 -15.91
CA THR A 113 6.18 19.12 -16.84
C THR A 113 5.00 18.38 -16.20
N THR A 114 5.22 17.78 -15.04
CA THR A 114 4.20 17.08 -14.26
C THR A 114 3.08 18.04 -13.85
N LYS A 115 1.83 17.66 -14.14
CA LYS A 115 0.64 18.36 -13.67
C LYS A 115 0.45 18.16 -12.17
N LEU A 116 0.10 19.23 -11.48
CA LEU A 116 -0.23 19.22 -10.06
C LEU A 116 -1.75 19.35 -9.89
N PRO A 117 -2.38 18.60 -8.98
CA PRO A 117 -3.79 18.71 -8.64
C PRO A 117 -3.97 19.86 -7.63
N ILE A 118 -3.49 21.05 -7.98
CA ILE A 118 -3.57 22.23 -7.13
C ILE A 118 -4.05 23.37 -8.02
N GLU A 119 -5.25 23.84 -7.74
CA GLU A 119 -5.82 25.02 -8.39
C GLU A 119 -5.83 26.23 -7.45
N THR A 120 -5.94 25.97 -6.15
CA THR A 120 -6.00 26.99 -5.11
C THR A 120 -5.10 26.63 -3.92
N ILE A 121 -4.39 27.62 -3.39
CA ILE A 121 -3.59 27.52 -2.17
C ILE A 121 -4.11 28.57 -1.18
N ILE A 122 -4.55 28.10 -0.01
CA ILE A 122 -4.95 28.97 1.09
C ILE A 122 -3.85 28.92 2.15
N LEU A 123 -3.37 30.09 2.59
CA LEU A 123 -2.32 30.19 3.59
C LEU A 123 -2.89 30.66 4.94
N PRO A 124 -2.45 30.07 6.07
CA PRO A 124 -1.43 29.00 6.17
C PRO A 124 -1.96 27.61 5.77
N GLN A 125 -1.04 26.73 5.34
CA GLN A 125 -1.35 25.36 4.92
C GLN A 125 -0.50 24.32 5.65
N THR A 126 -1.12 23.21 6.07
CA THR A 126 -0.43 22.07 6.71
C THR A 126 -0.76 20.70 6.11
N TRP A 127 -1.68 20.61 5.14
CA TRP A 127 -2.17 19.34 4.59
C TRP A 127 -1.34 18.78 3.43
N ASN A 128 -0.53 19.61 2.76
CA ASN A 128 0.49 19.14 1.82
C ASN A 128 1.83 18.99 2.55
N TYR A 129 2.49 17.84 2.42
CA TYR A 129 3.69 17.55 3.22
C TYR A 129 4.61 16.52 2.55
N THR A 130 5.80 16.34 3.13
CA THR A 130 6.76 15.32 2.71
C THR A 130 6.76 14.16 3.68
N ILE A 131 6.64 12.93 3.17
CA ILE A 131 6.92 11.71 3.91
C ILE A 131 8.37 11.29 3.66
N LYS A 132 9.16 11.21 4.73
CA LYS A 132 10.57 10.87 4.65
C LYS A 132 10.78 9.37 4.44
N GLY A 133 11.66 9.03 3.49
CA GLY A 133 12.20 7.68 3.35
C GLY A 133 13.02 7.31 4.58
N LYS A 134 12.82 6.10 5.11
CA LYS A 134 13.50 5.63 6.33
C LYS A 134 14.87 5.02 6.09
N GLU A 135 15.20 4.71 4.84
CA GLU A 135 16.40 3.94 4.46
C GLU A 135 17.07 4.56 3.24
N ALA A 136 18.38 4.37 3.12
CA ALA A 136 19.11 4.70 1.90
C ALA A 136 18.51 3.95 0.70
N GLY A 137 18.49 4.58 -0.47
CA GLY A 137 17.83 4.02 -1.67
C GLY A 137 16.32 4.25 -1.72
N THR A 138 15.67 4.73 -0.65
CA THR A 138 14.25 5.11 -0.67
C THR A 138 14.11 6.63 -0.79
N PRO A 139 13.51 7.17 -1.86
CA PRO A 139 13.28 8.61 -1.99
C PRO A 139 12.25 9.09 -0.96
N ASP A 140 12.32 10.38 -0.62
CA ASP A 140 11.24 11.07 0.07
C ASP A 140 10.04 11.22 -0.91
N MET A 141 8.83 11.24 -0.37
CA MET A 141 7.59 11.38 -1.14
C MET A 141 6.91 12.71 -0.82
N LEU A 142 6.54 13.45 -1.86
CA LEU A 142 5.67 14.62 -1.74
C LEU A 142 4.22 14.16 -1.79
N MET A 143 3.45 14.53 -0.77
CA MET A 143 2.01 14.31 -0.69
C MET A 143 1.30 15.62 -0.97
N LEU A 144 0.60 15.67 -2.11
CA LEU A 144 -0.32 16.74 -2.43
C LEU A 144 -1.74 16.23 -2.20
N THR A 145 -2.49 16.89 -1.34
CA THR A 145 -3.80 16.43 -0.90
C THR A 145 -4.91 17.36 -1.36
N ASP A 146 -6.00 16.75 -1.81
CA ASP A 146 -7.24 17.43 -2.15
C ASP A 146 -8.38 16.95 -1.24
N TRP A 147 -9.47 17.71 -1.21
CA TRP A 147 -10.67 17.34 -0.47
C TRP A 147 -11.31 16.10 -1.11
N GLY A 148 -11.39 15.02 -0.33
CA GLY A 148 -12.20 13.86 -0.71
C GLY A 148 -13.64 14.02 -0.21
N THR A 149 -13.83 13.81 1.09
CA THR A 149 -15.15 13.86 1.76
C THR A 149 -15.02 14.33 3.21
N SER A 150 -16.09 14.22 4.01
CA SER A 150 -16.15 14.64 5.42
C SER A 150 -15.12 13.97 6.35
N ASN A 151 -14.50 12.84 5.97
CA ASN A 151 -13.59 12.10 6.85
C ASN A 151 -12.22 11.70 6.24
N PHE A 152 -11.97 11.95 4.95
CA PHE A 152 -10.67 11.70 4.31
C PHE A 152 -10.29 12.75 3.25
N ASN A 153 -8.98 12.85 3.00
CA ASN A 153 -8.39 13.56 1.86
C ASN A 153 -8.03 12.55 0.76
N GLU A 154 -8.07 12.99 -0.48
CA GLU A 154 -7.39 12.30 -1.58
C GLU A 154 -5.93 12.74 -1.62
N VAL A 155 -5.00 11.80 -1.82
CA VAL A 155 -3.57 12.07 -1.75
C VAL A 155 -2.89 11.64 -3.04
N HIS A 156 -2.32 12.62 -3.74
CA HIS A 156 -1.46 12.44 -4.89
C HIS A 156 0.00 12.40 -4.46
N THR A 157 0.66 11.29 -4.77
CA THR A 157 2.03 11.05 -4.35
C THR A 157 3.00 11.30 -5.49
N TYR A 158 4.10 11.99 -5.19
CA TYR A 158 5.20 12.24 -6.12
C TYR A 158 6.54 11.87 -5.51
N ILE A 159 7.49 11.48 -6.35
CA ILE A 159 8.90 11.32 -5.98
C ILE A 159 9.79 12.07 -6.96
N ILE A 160 11.03 12.31 -6.56
CA ILE A 160 12.07 12.76 -7.49
C ILE A 160 12.84 11.53 -7.96
N ARG A 161 12.88 11.34 -9.28
CA ARG A 161 13.67 10.28 -9.93
C ARG A 161 14.47 10.89 -11.06
N SER A 162 15.80 10.76 -10.99
CA SER A 162 16.72 11.30 -11.99
C SER A 162 16.53 12.81 -12.23
N GLY A 163 16.28 13.58 -11.17
CA GLY A 163 16.08 15.02 -11.25
C GLY A 163 14.72 15.46 -11.81
N VAL A 164 13.76 14.55 -11.97
CA VAL A 164 12.39 14.84 -12.45
C VAL A 164 11.37 14.49 -11.38
N LEU A 165 10.39 15.38 -11.16
CA LEU A 165 9.25 15.14 -10.27
C LEU A 165 8.23 14.25 -11.00
N GLN A 166 8.04 13.04 -10.50
CA GLN A 166 7.23 12.02 -11.16
C GLN A 166 6.05 11.60 -10.26
N PRO A 167 4.82 11.54 -10.80
CA PRO A 167 3.68 11.03 -10.06
C PRO A 167 3.82 9.52 -9.83
N ILE A 168 3.25 9.06 -8.73
CA ILE A 168 3.20 7.65 -8.34
C ILE A 168 1.77 7.17 -8.47
N LYS A 169 1.59 6.01 -9.11
CA LYS A 169 0.29 5.33 -9.20
C LYS A 169 0.10 4.34 -8.07
N PHE A 170 -1.15 4.14 -7.65
CA PHE A 170 -1.52 3.08 -6.70
C PHE A 170 -1.95 1.84 -7.47
N THR A 171 -1.47 0.68 -7.03
CA THR A 171 -1.74 -0.62 -7.68
C THR A 171 -2.13 -1.66 -6.64
N ASP A 172 -2.96 -2.62 -7.05
CA ASP A 172 -3.36 -3.75 -6.21
C ASP A 172 -2.20 -4.71 -5.96
N ASN A 173 -2.46 -5.76 -5.19
CA ASN A 173 -1.45 -6.76 -4.88
C ASN A 173 -0.96 -7.55 -6.11
N LYS A 174 -1.60 -7.43 -7.29
CA LYS A 174 -1.22 -8.04 -8.58
C LYS A 174 -0.58 -7.04 -9.54
N GLY A 175 -0.50 -5.75 -9.18
CA GLY A 175 0.07 -4.69 -10.01
C GLY A 175 -0.94 -4.04 -10.98
N LYS A 176 -2.24 -4.36 -10.88
CA LYS A 176 -3.29 -3.66 -11.63
C LYS A 176 -3.48 -2.27 -11.03
N LYS A 177 -3.63 -1.25 -11.88
CA LYS A 177 -3.87 0.13 -11.44
C LYS A 177 -5.18 0.21 -10.65
N ILE A 178 -5.11 0.80 -9.46
CA ILE A 178 -6.26 1.21 -8.66
C ILE A 178 -6.61 2.66 -9.03
N SER A 179 -5.70 3.60 -8.75
CA SER A 179 -5.94 5.04 -8.93
C SER A 179 -4.62 5.83 -9.06
N GLY A 180 -4.72 7.11 -9.42
CA GLY A 180 -3.62 8.09 -9.35
C GLY A 180 -3.50 8.81 -8.00
N ALA A 181 -4.49 8.62 -7.12
CA ALA A 181 -4.51 9.13 -5.76
C ALA A 181 -5.00 8.04 -4.79
N TYR A 182 -4.83 8.24 -3.50
CA TYR A 182 -5.34 7.33 -2.48
C TYR A 182 -5.89 8.06 -1.26
N TRP A 183 -6.78 7.41 -0.52
CA TRP A 183 -7.45 8.03 0.61
C TRP A 183 -6.61 7.98 1.89
N ALA A 184 -6.64 9.06 2.65
CA ALA A 184 -6.05 9.14 3.98
C ALA A 184 -6.88 10.05 4.89
N SER A 185 -6.95 9.72 6.19
CA SER A 185 -7.45 10.63 7.21
C SER A 185 -6.72 11.97 7.14
N ARG A 186 -7.46 13.07 7.33
CA ARG A 186 -6.95 14.44 7.21
C ARG A 186 -5.73 14.70 8.09
N ASN A 187 -5.75 14.13 9.30
CA ASN A 187 -4.69 14.26 10.29
C ASN A 187 -4.07 12.90 10.55
N ASN A 188 -2.74 12.78 10.48
CA ASN A 188 -2.02 11.55 10.81
C ASN A 188 -2.59 10.32 10.07
N GLY A 189 -2.95 10.50 8.80
CA GLY A 189 -3.49 9.46 7.92
C GLY A 189 -2.43 8.75 7.08
N ILE A 190 -1.18 9.21 7.10
CA ILE A 190 -0.07 8.60 6.35
C ILE A 190 1.18 8.49 7.22
N ARG A 191 1.89 7.37 7.13
CA ARG A 191 3.24 7.23 7.71
C ARG A 191 4.15 6.34 6.87
N SER A 192 5.46 6.60 6.91
CA SER A 192 6.46 5.69 6.35
C SER A 192 6.83 4.55 7.31
N LEU A 193 7.23 3.43 6.72
CA LEU A 193 7.74 2.23 7.37
C LEU A 193 9.08 1.82 6.72
N SER A 194 9.79 0.88 7.35
CA SER A 194 10.98 0.24 6.78
C SER A 194 10.64 -0.58 5.53
N GLY A 195 11.66 -0.83 4.69
CA GLY A 195 11.55 -1.61 3.46
C GLY A 195 10.78 -0.90 2.34
N SER A 196 10.94 0.43 2.26
CA SER A 196 10.25 1.31 1.30
C SER A 196 8.72 1.19 1.35
N ARG A 197 8.16 1.04 2.56
CA ARG A 197 6.71 0.90 2.76
C ARG A 197 6.08 2.18 3.29
N VAL A 198 4.82 2.37 2.98
CA VAL A 198 4.00 3.49 3.47
C VAL A 198 2.62 2.96 3.83
N GLN A 199 2.06 3.49 4.90
CA GLN A 199 0.72 3.16 5.35
C GLN A 199 -0.21 4.33 5.17
N PHE A 200 -1.40 4.04 4.70
CA PHE A 200 -2.54 4.94 4.60
C PHE A 200 -3.60 4.44 5.59
N LYS A 201 -4.20 5.35 6.34
CA LYS A 201 -5.27 5.05 7.28
C LYS A 201 -6.41 6.01 7.04
N TYR A 202 -7.63 5.48 6.97
CA TYR A 202 -8.86 6.25 6.86
C TYR A 202 -9.99 5.53 7.60
N TYR A 203 -11.00 6.29 8.02
CA TYR A 203 -12.18 5.70 8.65
C TYR A 203 -13.13 5.19 7.58
N ASN A 204 -13.51 3.91 7.66
CA ASN A 204 -14.45 3.28 6.75
C ASN A 204 -15.84 3.21 7.43
N ASN A 205 -16.78 4.00 6.92
CA ASN A 205 -18.13 4.11 7.49
C ASN A 205 -18.96 2.83 7.33
N MET A 206 -18.65 1.98 6.34
CA MET A 206 -19.33 0.70 6.15
C MET A 206 -18.98 -0.30 7.26
N GLN A 207 -17.71 -0.30 7.67
CA GLN A 207 -17.17 -1.27 8.65
C GLN A 207 -17.11 -0.70 10.07
N PHE A 208 -17.46 0.58 10.25
CA PHE A 208 -17.30 1.36 11.48
C PHE A 208 -15.90 1.23 12.13
N LYS A 209 -14.86 1.09 11.30
CA LYS A 209 -13.47 0.85 11.72
C LYS A 209 -12.49 1.64 10.86
N TYR A 210 -11.26 1.81 11.35
CA TYR A 210 -10.19 2.36 10.54
C TYR A 210 -9.61 1.29 9.62
N ALA A 211 -9.67 1.53 8.32
CA ALA A 211 -8.94 0.77 7.32
C ALA A 211 -7.48 1.23 7.29
N VAL A 212 -6.55 0.29 7.23
CA VAL A 212 -5.10 0.53 7.11
C VAL A 212 -4.54 -0.25 5.95
N ASP A 213 -4.13 0.47 4.91
CA ASP A 213 -3.53 -0.12 3.72
C ASP A 213 -2.04 0.15 3.69
N THR A 214 -1.25 -0.90 3.51
CA THR A 214 0.20 -0.81 3.43
C THR A 214 0.65 -1.00 1.99
N PHE A 215 1.30 0.01 1.43
CA PHE A 215 1.89 -0.06 0.10
C PHE A 215 3.40 -0.18 0.17
N LYS A 216 3.99 -0.89 -0.79
CA LYS A 216 5.43 -0.92 -1.02
C LYS A 216 5.75 -0.10 -2.26
N LEU A 217 6.68 0.86 -2.11
CA LEU A 217 7.16 1.71 -3.20
C LEU A 217 8.07 0.92 -4.12
N ASN A 218 7.77 0.99 -5.42
CA ASN A 218 8.66 0.59 -6.49
C ASN A 218 9.04 1.81 -7.34
N VAL A 219 10.25 2.32 -7.09
CA VAL A 219 10.80 3.52 -7.75
C VAL A 219 10.95 3.35 -9.26
N SER A 220 11.31 2.15 -9.72
CA SER A 220 11.51 1.87 -11.15
C SER A 220 10.18 1.91 -11.93
N LYS A 221 9.11 1.40 -11.34
CA LYS A 221 7.78 1.35 -11.95
C LYS A 221 6.89 2.56 -11.63
N LEU A 222 7.37 3.47 -10.76
CA LEU A 222 6.61 4.60 -10.24
C LEU A 222 5.26 4.17 -9.63
N GLU A 223 5.29 3.12 -8.81
CA GLU A 223 4.06 2.59 -8.21
C GLU A 223 4.20 2.36 -6.71
N LEU A 224 3.11 2.59 -6.01
CA LEU A 224 2.84 2.07 -4.68
C LEU A 224 1.97 0.83 -4.87
N ARG A 225 2.54 -0.35 -4.60
CA ARG A 225 1.85 -1.64 -4.72
C ARG A 225 1.30 -2.08 -3.39
N LEU A 226 0.00 -2.38 -3.33
CA LEU A 226 -0.65 -2.86 -2.12
C LEU A 226 0.05 -4.14 -1.67
N SER A 227 0.50 -4.13 -0.42
CA SER A 227 1.35 -5.18 0.16
C SER A 227 0.74 -5.80 1.41
N ASP A 228 -0.19 -5.09 2.06
CA ASP A 228 -0.94 -5.57 3.21
C ASP A 228 -2.19 -4.70 3.46
N THR A 229 -3.19 -5.24 4.17
CA THR A 229 -4.43 -4.55 4.60
C THR A 229 -4.69 -4.86 6.07
N ARG A 230 -5.49 -4.04 6.77
CA ARG A 230 -6.04 -4.37 8.10
C ARG A 230 -7.17 -3.43 8.50
N TYR A 231 -8.14 -3.91 9.27
CA TYR A 231 -9.03 -3.05 10.06
C TYR A 231 -8.62 -2.98 11.54
N VAL A 232 -8.77 -1.80 12.16
CA VAL A 232 -8.47 -1.57 13.58
C VAL A 232 -9.55 -0.72 14.25
N ASP A 233 -9.80 -0.99 15.54
CA ASP A 233 -10.86 -0.34 16.34
C ASP A 233 -10.52 1.10 16.74
N GLN A 234 -9.23 1.40 16.89
CA GLN A 234 -8.77 2.72 17.32
C GLN A 234 -7.92 3.37 16.24
N SER A 235 -7.80 4.69 16.30
CA SER A 235 -6.94 5.46 15.42
C SER A 235 -5.43 5.17 15.61
N SER A 236 -5.06 4.32 16.59
CA SER A 236 -3.69 3.88 16.77
C SER A 236 -3.22 3.06 15.57
N TRP A 237 -1.96 3.24 15.21
CA TRP A 237 -1.42 2.56 14.05
C TRP A 237 -1.05 1.11 14.39
N PRO A 238 -1.41 0.11 13.55
CA PRO A 238 -0.99 -1.28 13.80
C PRO A 238 0.53 -1.40 13.72
N ASN A 239 1.16 -2.31 14.47
CA ASN A 239 2.60 -2.55 14.31
C ASN A 239 2.92 -3.03 12.89
N SER A 240 4.12 -2.70 12.40
CA SER A 240 4.55 -3.08 11.04
C SER A 240 4.57 -4.60 10.88
N GLY A 241 3.95 -5.13 9.81
CA GLY A 241 3.99 -6.56 9.48
C GLY A 241 2.93 -7.42 10.17
N MET A 242 1.93 -6.80 10.82
CA MET A 242 0.80 -7.52 11.42
C MET A 242 -0.51 -7.36 10.62
N GLY A 243 -0.44 -7.20 9.29
CA GLY A 243 -1.66 -7.09 8.50
C GLY A 243 -2.27 -8.44 8.14
N ASP A 244 -3.41 -8.38 7.47
CA ASP A 244 -4.25 -9.51 7.09
C ASP A 244 -3.51 -10.49 6.19
N ARG A 245 -2.60 -10.01 5.32
CA ARG A 245 -1.86 -10.89 4.41
C ARG A 245 -1.06 -11.94 5.18
N ALA A 246 -0.24 -11.50 6.12
CA ALA A 246 0.64 -12.38 6.88
C ALA A 246 -0.18 -13.34 7.78
N TYR A 247 -1.26 -12.83 8.36
CA TYR A 247 -2.20 -13.63 9.14
C TYR A 247 -2.84 -14.73 8.28
N LEU A 248 -3.38 -14.38 7.12
CA LEU A 248 -4.05 -15.31 6.21
C LEU A 248 -3.07 -16.33 5.59
N GLU A 249 -1.84 -15.93 5.26
CA GLU A 249 -0.78 -16.86 4.82
C GLU A 249 -0.46 -17.90 5.90
N SER A 250 -0.33 -17.47 7.17
CA SER A 250 -0.11 -18.35 8.32
C SER A 250 -1.30 -19.29 8.56
N LEU A 251 -2.52 -18.75 8.53
CA LEU A 251 -3.76 -19.50 8.70
C LEU A 251 -3.91 -20.58 7.62
N LYS A 252 -3.70 -20.22 6.34
CA LYS A 252 -3.71 -21.17 5.23
C LYS A 252 -2.67 -22.28 5.40
N ALA A 253 -1.46 -21.94 5.85
CA ALA A 253 -0.40 -22.91 6.08
C ALA A 253 -0.76 -23.89 7.21
N ALA A 254 -1.34 -23.41 8.31
CA ALA A 254 -1.81 -24.25 9.42
C ALA A 254 -2.98 -25.14 8.99
N ALA A 255 -3.98 -24.56 8.33
CA ALA A 255 -5.16 -25.28 7.83
C ALA A 255 -4.79 -26.38 6.84
N SER A 256 -3.81 -26.16 5.95
CA SER A 256 -3.34 -27.21 5.03
C SER A 256 -2.81 -28.46 5.75
N LYS A 257 -2.37 -28.31 7.01
CA LYS A 257 -1.86 -29.38 7.88
C LYS A 257 -2.88 -29.84 8.93
N GLY A 258 -4.09 -29.28 8.93
CA GLY A 258 -5.12 -29.56 9.94
C GLY A 258 -4.70 -29.12 11.33
N MET A 259 -3.85 -28.10 11.44
CA MET A 259 -3.26 -27.64 12.70
C MET A 259 -3.90 -26.33 13.16
N LEU A 260 -3.94 -26.12 14.47
CA LEU A 260 -4.30 -24.84 15.05
C LEU A 260 -3.18 -23.83 14.76
N PRO A 261 -3.46 -22.64 14.18
CA PRO A 261 -2.44 -21.62 13.95
C PRO A 261 -1.65 -21.29 15.20
N GLY A 262 -0.31 -21.32 15.09
CA GLY A 262 0.61 -21.09 16.21
C GLY A 262 0.72 -22.23 17.22
N ARG A 263 0.00 -23.35 17.04
CA ARG A 263 -0.02 -24.51 17.95
C ARG A 263 0.04 -25.82 17.17
N SER A 264 1.25 -26.24 16.80
CA SER A 264 1.46 -27.50 16.06
C SER A 264 1.15 -28.76 16.88
N ASP A 265 1.04 -28.63 18.20
CA ASP A 265 0.68 -29.67 19.15
C ASP A 265 -0.84 -29.95 19.20
N ILE A 266 -1.66 -29.13 18.54
CA ILE A 266 -3.12 -29.29 18.42
C ILE A 266 -3.50 -29.41 16.95
N LYS A 267 -4.13 -30.53 16.58
CA LYS A 267 -4.52 -30.82 15.20
C LYS A 267 -5.76 -31.71 15.09
N ILE A 268 -6.43 -31.62 13.95
CA ILE A 268 -7.51 -32.51 13.53
C ILE A 268 -7.07 -33.98 13.70
N GLY A 269 -7.98 -34.82 14.21
CA GLY A 269 -7.78 -36.23 14.46
C GLY A 269 -7.13 -36.60 15.80
N MET A 270 -6.68 -35.62 16.59
CA MET A 270 -6.21 -35.86 17.96
C MET A 270 -7.35 -36.34 18.86
N THR A 271 -7.07 -37.29 19.74
CA THR A 271 -8.08 -37.81 20.67
C THR A 271 -8.31 -36.87 21.83
N LEU A 272 -9.50 -36.93 22.43
CA LEU A 272 -9.85 -36.19 23.63
C LEU A 272 -8.84 -36.44 24.77
N LYS A 273 -8.36 -37.69 24.93
CA LYS A 273 -7.33 -38.01 25.92
C LYS A 273 -6.05 -37.18 25.72
N SER A 274 -5.58 -37.06 24.47
CA SER A 274 -4.40 -36.25 24.16
C SER A 274 -4.66 -34.75 24.30
N VAL A 275 -5.88 -34.29 24.01
CA VAL A 275 -6.28 -32.89 24.25
C VAL A 275 -6.21 -32.56 25.74
N GLN A 276 -6.80 -33.42 26.59
CA GLN A 276 -6.84 -33.24 28.04
C GLN A 276 -5.46 -33.32 28.70
N SER A 277 -4.49 -34.00 28.09
CA SER A 277 -3.10 -34.00 28.57
C SER A 277 -2.32 -32.75 28.17
N ASN A 278 -2.67 -32.13 27.04
CA ASN A 278 -1.88 -31.05 26.44
C ASN A 278 -2.46 -29.66 26.71
N LEU A 279 -3.74 -29.58 27.09
CA LEU A 279 -4.45 -28.33 27.32
C LEU A 279 -5.01 -28.26 28.74
N ASN A 280 -5.06 -27.05 29.26
CA ASN A 280 -5.81 -26.74 30.46
C ASN A 280 -7.30 -27.06 30.27
N LYS A 281 -8.07 -27.03 31.36
CA LYS A 281 -9.52 -27.19 31.29
C LYS A 281 -10.13 -26.12 30.38
N PRO A 282 -11.10 -26.48 29.50
CA PRO A 282 -11.81 -25.51 28.68
C PRO A 282 -12.63 -24.57 29.57
N LYS A 283 -12.89 -23.35 29.07
CA LYS A 283 -13.72 -22.35 29.75
C LYS A 283 -15.18 -22.81 29.85
N SER A 284 -15.68 -23.43 28.80
CA SER A 284 -17.03 -23.98 28.72
C SER A 284 -17.06 -25.17 27.76
N ARG A 285 -18.16 -25.92 27.79
CA ARG A 285 -18.40 -27.08 26.95
C ARG A 285 -19.87 -27.09 26.54
N GLY A 286 -20.17 -27.54 25.34
CA GLY A 286 -21.54 -27.63 24.82
C GLY A 286 -21.65 -28.59 23.65
N ASN A 287 -22.87 -28.78 23.15
CA ASN A 287 -23.08 -29.32 21.82
C ASN A 287 -23.33 -28.15 20.87
N GLU A 288 -22.74 -28.24 19.68
CA GLU A 288 -23.20 -27.48 18.51
C GLU A 288 -23.88 -28.46 17.54
N GLU A 289 -24.27 -27.96 16.37
CA GLU A 289 -24.94 -28.74 15.32
C GLU A 289 -24.19 -30.05 15.00
N TRP A 290 -22.85 -30.00 14.94
CA TRP A 290 -22.02 -31.10 14.44
C TRP A 290 -21.21 -31.86 15.49
N GLY A 291 -21.48 -31.65 16.79
CA GLY A 291 -20.87 -32.43 17.85
C GLY A 291 -20.59 -31.67 19.14
N ALA A 292 -19.84 -32.30 20.03
CA ALA A 292 -19.34 -31.69 21.26
C ALA A 292 -18.29 -30.64 20.96
N PHE A 293 -18.38 -29.50 21.63
CA PHE A 293 -17.39 -28.42 21.56
C PHE A 293 -16.79 -28.13 22.93
N TYR A 294 -15.47 -27.97 22.94
CA TYR A 294 -14.70 -27.46 24.07
C TYR A 294 -14.17 -26.08 23.72
N TYR A 295 -14.57 -25.07 24.49
CA TYR A 295 -14.25 -23.68 24.20
C TYR A 295 -13.10 -23.16 25.08
N TYR A 296 -12.12 -22.54 24.44
CA TYR A 296 -10.98 -21.90 25.07
C TYR A 296 -11.05 -20.39 24.89
N SER A 297 -10.05 -19.64 25.35
CA SER A 297 -10.06 -18.18 25.26
C SER A 297 -10.00 -17.63 23.84
N GLN A 298 -9.41 -18.38 22.90
CA GLN A 298 -9.09 -17.89 21.55
C GLN A 298 -9.51 -18.86 20.44
N PHE A 299 -9.97 -20.06 20.81
CA PHE A 299 -10.34 -21.11 19.86
C PHE A 299 -11.33 -22.09 20.50
N GLY A 300 -12.04 -22.83 19.66
CA GLY A 300 -12.88 -23.97 20.02
C GLY A 300 -12.34 -25.25 19.39
N LEU A 301 -12.57 -26.38 20.06
CA LEU A 301 -12.32 -27.72 19.53
C LEU A 301 -13.64 -28.47 19.42
N GLY A 302 -14.08 -28.74 18.19
CA GLY A 302 -15.23 -29.60 17.90
C GLY A 302 -14.79 -31.05 17.72
N PHE A 303 -15.55 -31.98 18.27
CA PHE A 303 -15.28 -33.41 18.24
C PHE A 303 -16.25 -34.18 17.35
N ASP A 304 -15.83 -35.33 16.85
CA ASP A 304 -16.63 -36.29 16.07
C ASP A 304 -17.69 -37.05 16.88
N SER A 305 -18.12 -36.52 18.02
CA SER A 305 -19.12 -37.13 18.91
C SER A 305 -19.85 -36.04 19.68
N TYR A 306 -21.12 -36.26 20.04
CA TYR A 306 -21.85 -35.35 20.94
C TYR A 306 -21.43 -35.54 22.40
N MET A 307 -21.75 -34.57 23.26
CA MET A 307 -21.25 -34.52 24.64
C MET A 307 -21.64 -35.75 25.49
N HIS A 308 -22.79 -36.36 25.20
CA HIS A 308 -23.27 -37.56 25.90
C HIS A 308 -22.60 -38.86 25.41
N GLU A 309 -21.93 -38.82 24.25
CA GLU A 309 -21.19 -39.94 23.63
C GLU A 309 -19.67 -39.74 23.72
N LEU A 310 -19.26 -38.54 24.12
CA LEU A 310 -17.88 -38.09 24.12
C LEU A 310 -17.03 -38.93 25.07
N ASN A 311 -15.99 -39.55 24.54
CA ASN A 311 -15.11 -40.42 25.30
C ASN A 311 -13.63 -40.19 24.95
N ALA A 312 -12.72 -40.88 25.66
CA ALA A 312 -11.28 -40.70 25.51
C ALA A 312 -10.74 -40.94 24.09
N LYS A 313 -11.49 -41.64 23.22
CA LYS A 313 -11.12 -41.94 21.83
C LYS A 313 -11.74 -40.98 20.81
N SER A 314 -12.78 -40.21 21.17
CA SER A 314 -13.37 -39.18 20.29
C SER A 314 -12.29 -38.22 19.82
N ARG A 315 -12.37 -37.78 18.57
CA ARG A 315 -11.31 -37.03 17.89
C ARG A 315 -11.76 -35.63 17.54
N ILE A 316 -10.80 -34.71 17.54
CA ILE A 316 -11.02 -33.36 17.01
C ILE A 316 -11.40 -33.48 15.53
N ALA A 317 -12.55 -32.95 15.16
CA ALA A 317 -13.04 -32.83 13.79
C ALA A 317 -13.09 -31.37 13.32
N ILE A 318 -13.08 -30.41 14.24
CA ILE A 318 -13.17 -28.98 13.93
C ILE A 318 -12.20 -28.20 14.81
N LEU A 319 -11.40 -27.32 14.20
CA LEU A 319 -10.70 -26.25 14.91
C LEU A 319 -11.38 -24.93 14.58
N GLN A 320 -12.01 -24.31 15.57
CA GLN A 320 -12.71 -23.02 15.42
C GLN A 320 -11.84 -21.90 15.98
N LEU A 321 -11.69 -20.81 15.22
CA LEU A 321 -10.90 -19.63 15.58
C LEU A 321 -11.83 -18.43 15.73
N TYR A 322 -11.69 -17.73 16.85
CA TYR A 322 -12.42 -16.50 17.11
C TYR A 322 -11.68 -15.31 16.50
N ASN A 323 -12.31 -14.63 15.55
CA ASN A 323 -11.66 -13.60 14.72
C ASN A 323 -11.89 -12.17 15.21
N GLU A 324 -12.61 -12.00 16.32
CA GLU A 324 -13.00 -10.70 16.90
C GLU A 324 -11.83 -9.70 17.00
N LYS A 325 -10.60 -10.16 17.22
CA LYS A 325 -9.42 -9.29 17.34
C LYS A 325 -8.73 -8.95 16.03
N GLN A 326 -8.97 -9.73 14.99
CA GLN A 326 -8.33 -9.51 13.69
C GLN A 326 -9.09 -8.46 12.87
N ASN A 327 -10.39 -8.29 13.10
CA ASN A 327 -11.28 -7.43 12.29
C ASN A 327 -11.12 -7.75 10.80
N LEU A 328 -11.13 -9.04 10.48
CA LEU A 328 -10.88 -9.52 9.12
C LEU A 328 -12.14 -9.34 8.28
N ALA A 329 -12.04 -8.73 7.11
CA ALA A 329 -13.19 -8.54 6.22
C ALA A 329 -13.17 -9.55 5.05
N PRO A 330 -14.32 -10.06 4.57
CA PRO A 330 -14.42 -11.02 3.46
C PRO A 330 -13.65 -10.60 2.20
N GLN A 331 -13.68 -9.32 1.84
CA GLN A 331 -12.92 -8.77 0.72
C GLN A 331 -11.40 -8.91 0.89
N ASN A 332 -10.89 -8.78 2.11
CA ASN A 332 -9.46 -8.96 2.39
C ASN A 332 -9.09 -10.44 2.32
N VAL A 333 -9.97 -11.35 2.73
CA VAL A 333 -9.79 -12.80 2.55
C VAL A 333 -9.63 -13.12 1.07
N ARG A 334 -10.55 -12.66 0.22
CA ARG A 334 -10.50 -12.87 -1.23
C ARG A 334 -9.26 -12.22 -1.87
N LEU A 335 -8.89 -11.04 -1.42
CA LEU A 335 -7.70 -10.33 -1.91
C LEU A 335 -6.42 -11.13 -1.70
N TRP A 336 -6.25 -11.74 -0.52
CA TRP A 336 -4.99 -12.39 -0.12
C TRP A 336 -4.97 -13.91 -0.34
N LEU A 337 -6.09 -14.60 -0.17
CA LEU A 337 -6.19 -16.05 -0.41
C LEU A 337 -6.56 -16.40 -1.86
N GLY A 338 -7.09 -15.44 -2.61
CA GLY A 338 -7.58 -15.64 -3.97
C GLY A 338 -9.05 -16.02 -4.01
N LYS A 339 -9.49 -16.61 -5.13
CA LYS A 339 -10.88 -17.02 -5.31
C LYS A 339 -11.20 -18.21 -4.37
N PRO A 340 -12.29 -18.17 -3.59
CA PRO A 340 -12.72 -19.32 -2.80
C PRO A 340 -13.14 -20.49 -3.69
N SER A 341 -13.14 -21.70 -3.12
CA SER A 341 -13.67 -22.90 -3.75
C SER A 341 -15.19 -22.87 -3.83
N ASN A 342 -15.84 -22.34 -2.80
CA ASN A 342 -17.29 -22.09 -2.77
C ASN A 342 -17.58 -20.89 -1.86
N GLU A 343 -18.65 -20.16 -2.13
CA GLU A 343 -19.15 -19.07 -1.30
C GLU A 343 -20.68 -18.98 -1.49
N TYR A 344 -21.44 -19.13 -0.42
CA TYR A 344 -22.90 -19.17 -0.46
C TYR A 344 -23.51 -18.73 0.86
N TYR A 345 -24.75 -18.24 0.82
CA TYR A 345 -25.56 -17.98 2.01
C TYR A 345 -26.12 -19.31 2.54
N ASN A 346 -25.79 -19.64 3.79
CA ASN A 346 -26.30 -20.77 4.52
C ASN A 346 -27.42 -20.31 5.47
N GLU A 347 -28.67 -20.48 5.04
CA GLU A 347 -29.86 -20.12 5.84
C GLU A 347 -29.88 -20.80 7.21
N ALA A 348 -29.40 -22.03 7.32
CA ALA A 348 -29.39 -22.78 8.59
C ALA A 348 -28.38 -22.20 9.59
N ALA A 349 -27.26 -21.68 9.09
CA ALA A 349 -26.25 -21.01 9.91
C ALA A 349 -26.52 -19.50 10.10
N GLY A 350 -27.48 -18.93 9.35
CA GLY A 350 -27.85 -17.52 9.42
C GLY A 350 -26.83 -16.56 8.78
N GLY A 351 -26.01 -17.02 7.85
CA GLY A 351 -24.94 -16.20 7.25
C GLY A 351 -24.25 -16.86 6.06
N TYR A 352 -23.18 -16.24 5.55
CA TYR A 352 -22.37 -16.75 4.46
C TYR A 352 -21.25 -17.69 4.93
N GLU A 353 -20.96 -18.69 4.10
CA GLU A 353 -19.80 -19.56 4.25
C GLU A 353 -18.85 -19.42 3.06
N MET A 354 -17.65 -18.89 3.30
CA MET A 354 -16.58 -18.81 2.31
C MET A 354 -15.56 -19.93 2.52
N THR A 355 -15.51 -20.86 1.57
CA THR A 355 -14.76 -22.12 1.68
C THR A 355 -13.51 -22.15 0.79
N TYR A 356 -12.38 -22.58 1.34
CA TYR A 356 -11.14 -22.90 0.61
C TYR A 356 -10.73 -24.35 0.86
N ARG A 357 -10.68 -25.17 -0.20
CA ARG A 357 -10.17 -26.54 -0.13
C ARG A 357 -8.63 -26.55 -0.15
N LEU A 358 -8.02 -27.16 0.84
CA LEU A 358 -6.56 -27.19 1.06
C LEU A 358 -6.06 -28.64 1.15
N GLY A 359 -6.18 -29.38 0.05
CA GLY A 359 -5.87 -30.80 0.02
C GLY A 359 -6.93 -31.61 0.78
N LYS A 360 -6.53 -32.27 1.86
CA LYS A 360 -7.43 -33.09 2.68
C LYS A 360 -8.21 -32.31 3.76
N HIS A 361 -7.90 -31.03 3.92
CA HIS A 361 -8.51 -30.16 4.92
C HIS A 361 -9.24 -29.01 4.23
N THR A 362 -10.16 -28.38 4.96
CA THR A 362 -10.93 -27.24 4.47
C THR A 362 -10.83 -26.08 5.44
N LEU A 363 -10.63 -24.87 4.91
CA LEU A 363 -10.67 -23.62 5.66
C LEU A 363 -11.97 -22.88 5.31
N VAL A 364 -12.80 -22.59 6.30
CA VAL A 364 -14.12 -21.95 6.13
C VAL A 364 -14.18 -20.67 6.96
N PHE A 365 -14.58 -19.57 6.34
CA PHE A 365 -14.83 -18.30 7.00
C PHE A 365 -16.34 -18.06 7.05
N ASN A 366 -16.86 -17.67 8.20
CA ASN A 366 -18.28 -17.41 8.43
C ASN A 366 -18.50 -15.94 8.78
N TYR A 367 -19.54 -15.34 8.21
CA TYR A 367 -19.91 -13.93 8.38
C TYR A 367 -21.40 -13.76 8.04
N GLU A 368 -22.11 -12.84 8.70
CA GLU A 368 -23.56 -12.66 8.54
C GLU A 368 -23.92 -12.03 7.18
N GLU A 369 -23.38 -10.84 6.86
CA GLU A 369 -23.61 -10.12 5.61
C GLU A 369 -22.34 -9.86 4.80
N GLU A 370 -22.45 -9.59 3.49
CA GLU A 370 -21.28 -9.41 2.60
C GLU A 370 -20.31 -8.31 3.08
N ASP A 371 -20.85 -7.28 3.73
CA ASP A 371 -20.12 -6.13 4.26
C ASP A 371 -19.76 -6.30 5.75
N ASP A 372 -20.07 -7.42 6.39
CA ASP A 372 -19.66 -7.69 7.76
C ASP A 372 -18.22 -8.18 7.85
N LEU A 373 -17.73 -8.29 9.08
CA LEU A 373 -16.45 -8.92 9.36
C LEU A 373 -16.63 -10.41 9.55
N ILE A 374 -15.53 -11.16 9.43
CA ILE A 374 -15.53 -12.58 9.75
C ILE A 374 -15.73 -12.76 11.24
N ASP A 375 -16.81 -13.45 11.63
CA ASP A 375 -17.12 -13.78 13.01
C ASP A 375 -16.15 -14.86 13.53
N PHE A 376 -16.06 -15.97 12.79
CA PHE A 376 -15.18 -17.08 13.12
C PHE A 376 -14.71 -17.84 11.87
N THR A 377 -13.64 -18.60 12.06
CA THR A 377 -13.05 -19.45 11.03
C THR A 377 -12.96 -20.87 11.52
N ASN A 378 -13.39 -21.82 10.68
CA ASN A 378 -13.27 -23.24 10.95
C ASN A 378 -12.20 -23.88 10.06
N ILE A 379 -11.46 -24.82 10.64
CA ILE A 379 -10.63 -25.78 9.91
C ILE A 379 -11.24 -27.16 10.14
N TYR A 380 -11.54 -27.86 9.04
CA TYR A 380 -12.03 -29.24 9.00
C TYR A 380 -10.93 -30.17 8.50
#